data_AF-A0A6I4HZL1-F1
#
_entry.id   AF-A0A6I4HZL1-F1
#
_cell.length_a   1.000
_cell.length_b   1.000
_cell.length_c   1.000
_cell.angle_alpha   90.00
_cell.angle_beta   90.00
_cell.angle_gamma   90.00
#
_symmetry.space_group_name_H-M   'P 1'
#
loop_
_entity.id
_entity.type
_entity.pdbx_description
1 polymer ?
#
loop_
_entity_poly.entity_id
_entity_poly.type
_entity_poly.pdbx_seq_one_letter_code
_entity_poly.pdbx_strand_id
1 'polypeptide(L)'
;MNPKLLTITLLTLVFVSCSKSKVVPDSTGTNNGGGSGTPSGGITESIYLTNAKAVRSYVQSAYATSFGSYRVNTTTNTSGAYEWYVASQLYADAEMVELGDASIKTSLTNTLSYLQKLIDKSDINGGYFAAASLDGSTANGGKYVDDNALTGMAFLAAYDVSSGSDKDAFLSAAKGCAKWLINSSQWDTNFGGGFWWSTDKTVKPTQSNGLALQLFSRLYKITGDAVYKNWATAVYTWLNAQMFDVNSGLYIWQIEKSGTKDTYKFSYDNAIMVEALLLYADVMGDGSYQVKAQALGNAMIATLWDKNFNVFIFNTNDQRVNPCYSGWASQAMIKLYEFDNNVNWLTYAKGNIDEINVVLKNPAVNGYYQYAALNGSGRYTNLEGVDQAWMQRIQALLSKYK
;
A
#
# COMPACT_ATOMS: atom_id res chain seq x y z
N MET A 1 18.67 69.35 -12.99
CA MET A 1 18.95 69.12 -11.55
C MET A 1 19.72 67.82 -11.43
N ASN A 2 20.90 67.89 -10.80
CA ASN A 2 21.95 66.87 -10.74
C ASN A 2 21.82 66.05 -9.42
N PRO A 3 22.30 64.79 -9.34
CA PRO A 3 22.25 63.91 -8.17
C PRO A 3 23.53 63.99 -7.31
N LYS A 4 23.43 63.60 -6.02
CA LYS A 4 24.54 63.18 -5.11
C LYS A 4 23.91 62.23 -4.07
N LEU A 5 24.17 60.92 -3.99
CA LEU A 5 25.40 60.12 -3.79
C LEU A 5 26.03 60.25 -2.38
N LEU A 6 25.98 59.16 -1.60
CA LEU A 6 27.01 58.67 -0.66
C LEU A 6 26.61 57.22 -0.23
N THR A 7 27.15 56.14 -0.83
CA THR A 7 28.38 55.36 -0.50
C THR A 7 28.26 54.32 0.64
N ILE A 8 28.04 53.05 0.24
CA ILE A 8 28.69 51.76 0.60
C ILE A 8 29.13 51.48 2.04
N THR A 9 28.71 50.33 2.60
CA THR A 9 29.61 49.30 3.16
C THR A 9 28.96 47.91 3.07
N LEU A 10 29.69 46.97 2.47
CA LEU A 10 29.42 45.54 2.35
C LEU A 10 29.92 44.83 3.62
N LEU A 11 29.12 43.97 4.24
CA LEU A 11 29.63 43.00 5.22
C LEU A 11 28.98 41.62 5.01
N THR A 12 29.80 40.71 4.53
CA THR A 12 29.64 39.26 4.52
C THR A 12 29.49 38.72 5.94
N LEU A 13 28.45 37.92 6.20
CA LEU A 13 28.36 37.10 7.41
C LEU A 13 28.17 35.63 7.03
N VAL A 14 29.29 34.92 7.16
CA VAL A 14 29.40 33.47 7.30
C VAL A 14 28.77 33.08 8.64
N PHE A 15 27.87 32.09 8.66
CA PHE A 15 27.61 31.34 9.88
C PHE A 15 27.88 29.84 9.66
N VAL A 16 28.90 29.42 10.40
CA VAL A 16 29.38 28.06 10.61
C VAL A 16 28.43 27.32 11.56
N SER A 17 28.24 26.05 11.24
CA SER A 17 27.68 24.96 12.05
C SER A 17 28.19 24.94 13.49
N CYS A 18 27.31 24.75 14.48
CA CYS A 18 27.66 24.02 15.70
C CYS A 18 26.47 23.37 16.40
N SER A 19 26.71 22.10 16.68
CA SER A 19 25.96 21.04 17.36
C SER A 19 25.36 21.29 18.76
N LYS A 20 24.30 20.51 19.01
CA LYS A 20 23.94 19.77 20.25
C LYS A 20 23.64 20.56 21.52
N SER A 21 22.41 20.37 22.01
CA SER A 21 22.11 20.37 23.45
C SER A 21 21.47 19.03 23.81
N LYS A 22 22.17 18.26 24.65
CA LYS A 22 21.69 17.04 25.29
C LYS A 22 21.00 17.42 26.60
N VAL A 23 19.81 16.88 26.86
CA VAL A 23 19.23 16.85 28.20
C VAL A 23 19.51 15.46 28.80
N VAL A 24 20.00 15.47 30.03
CA VAL A 24 20.54 14.36 30.82
C VAL A 24 19.39 13.56 31.46
N PRO A 25 19.41 12.20 31.45
CA PRO A 25 18.63 11.39 32.37
C PRO A 25 19.43 11.12 33.66
N ASP A 26 18.69 11.14 34.76
CA ASP A 26 19.16 10.99 36.13
C ASP A 26 19.87 9.64 36.38
N SER A 27 20.94 9.69 37.15
CA SER A 27 21.78 8.55 37.52
C SER A 27 21.90 8.46 39.03
N THR A 28 21.28 7.45 39.63
CA THR A 28 21.69 6.92 40.93
C THR A 28 22.00 5.45 40.74
N GLY A 29 23.29 5.15 40.59
CA GLY A 29 23.80 3.78 40.60
C GLY A 29 24.14 3.34 42.02
N THR A 30 23.98 2.03 42.26
CA THR A 30 24.85 1.29 43.18
C THR A 30 25.22 -0.02 42.50
N ASN A 31 26.52 -0.16 42.25
CA ASN A 31 27.20 -1.35 41.74
C ASN A 31 27.21 -2.47 42.78
N ASN A 32 27.08 -3.72 42.33
CA ASN A 32 27.84 -4.85 42.88
C ASN A 32 27.87 -6.05 41.92
N GLY A 33 29.09 -6.41 41.49
CA GLY A 33 29.60 -7.79 41.47
C GLY A 33 29.08 -8.80 40.44
N GLY A 34 29.84 -8.96 39.35
CA GLY A 34 30.30 -10.25 38.81
C GLY A 34 29.34 -11.44 38.68
N GLY A 35 28.97 -11.75 37.43
CA GLY A 35 28.41 -13.05 37.05
C GLY A 35 28.13 -13.11 35.55
N SER A 36 28.93 -13.90 34.83
CA SER A 36 28.67 -14.25 33.43
C SER A 36 27.37 -15.04 33.32
N GLY A 37 26.29 -14.37 32.95
CA GLY A 37 25.02 -14.98 32.58
C GLY A 37 24.58 -14.41 31.25
N THR A 38 24.60 -15.23 30.21
CA THR A 38 23.95 -14.93 28.93
C THR A 38 22.47 -14.69 29.22
N PRO A 39 21.90 -13.49 28.97
CA PRO A 39 20.47 -13.32 29.09
C PRO A 39 19.82 -14.08 27.94
N SER A 40 19.29 -15.27 28.22
CA SER A 40 18.23 -15.89 27.42
C SER A 40 16.96 -15.05 27.60
N GLY A 41 16.97 -13.81 27.11
CA GLY A 41 15.77 -12.99 26.99
C GLY A 41 15.01 -13.44 25.77
N GLY A 42 13.98 -14.28 25.95
CA GLY A 42 13.05 -14.60 24.88
C GLY A 42 12.51 -13.29 24.30
N ILE A 43 12.70 -13.08 23.00
CA ILE A 43 12.12 -11.93 22.30
C ILE A 43 10.60 -12.05 22.47
N THR A 44 10.00 -11.13 23.21
CA THR A 44 8.55 -11.11 23.39
C THR A 44 7.93 -10.77 22.04
N GLU A 45 7.03 -11.63 21.56
CA GLU A 45 6.32 -11.41 20.32
C GLU A 45 5.56 -10.07 20.36
N SER A 46 5.73 -9.25 19.32
CA SER A 46 4.99 -8.00 19.18
C SER A 46 3.48 -8.25 19.17
N ILE A 47 2.71 -7.42 19.86
CA ILE A 47 1.23 -7.49 19.83
C ILE A 47 0.69 -7.38 18.41
N TYR A 48 1.39 -6.67 17.51
CA TYR A 48 1.03 -6.57 16.10
C TYR A 48 1.24 -7.89 15.36
N LEU A 49 2.32 -8.62 15.67
CA LEU A 49 2.53 -9.97 15.11
C LEU A 49 1.48 -10.95 15.65
N THR A 50 1.19 -10.91 16.96
CA THR A 50 0.11 -11.73 17.56
C THR A 50 -1.23 -11.45 16.89
N ASN A 51 -1.58 -10.17 16.67
CA ASN A 51 -2.80 -9.82 15.98
C ASN A 51 -2.78 -10.28 14.52
N ALA A 52 -1.70 -10.06 13.77
CA ALA A 52 -1.60 -10.50 12.37
C ALA A 52 -1.82 -12.02 12.24
N LYS A 53 -1.21 -12.81 13.14
CA LYS A 53 -1.43 -14.26 13.23
C LYS A 53 -2.89 -14.61 13.53
N ALA A 54 -3.52 -13.92 14.49
CA ALA A 54 -4.92 -14.16 14.84
C ALA A 54 -5.88 -13.86 13.68
N VAL A 55 -5.66 -12.77 12.95
CA VAL A 55 -6.43 -12.43 11.74
C VAL A 55 -6.25 -13.48 10.68
N ARG A 56 -4.99 -13.90 10.45
CA ARG A 56 -4.72 -14.95 9.48
C ARG A 56 -5.43 -16.25 9.84
N SER A 57 -5.38 -16.69 11.10
CA SER A 57 -6.12 -17.87 11.56
C SER A 57 -7.61 -17.75 11.30
N TYR A 58 -8.20 -16.58 11.53
CA TYR A 58 -9.59 -16.32 11.19
C TYR A 58 -9.85 -16.44 9.68
N VAL A 59 -9.02 -15.80 8.84
CA VAL A 59 -9.11 -15.90 7.37
C VAL A 59 -9.06 -17.35 6.91
N GLN A 60 -8.12 -18.14 7.43
CA GLN A 60 -7.98 -19.55 7.06
C GLN A 60 -9.19 -20.39 7.48
N SER A 61 -9.82 -20.08 8.62
CA SER A 61 -11.01 -20.80 9.09
C SER A 61 -12.29 -20.43 8.33
N ALA A 62 -12.42 -19.16 7.92
CA ALA A 62 -13.71 -18.62 7.49
C ALA A 62 -13.79 -18.31 5.99
N TYR A 63 -12.66 -17.99 5.33
CA TYR A 63 -12.63 -17.50 3.95
C TYR A 63 -11.86 -18.42 3.02
N ALA A 64 -10.77 -19.03 3.49
CA ALA A 64 -9.93 -19.88 2.66
C ALA A 64 -10.71 -21.10 2.14
N THR A 65 -10.37 -21.54 0.93
CA THR A 65 -10.96 -22.72 0.30
C THR A 65 -9.88 -23.73 -0.06
N SER A 66 -10.29 -24.98 -0.31
CA SER A 66 -9.40 -26.02 -0.82
C SER A 66 -8.85 -25.74 -2.23
N PHE A 67 -9.34 -24.70 -2.91
CA PHE A 67 -8.92 -24.33 -4.26
C PHE A 67 -7.81 -23.27 -4.28
N GLY A 68 -7.36 -22.78 -3.12
CA GLY A 68 -6.42 -21.67 -3.02
C GLY A 68 -7.06 -20.28 -3.19
N SER A 69 -8.39 -20.20 -3.15
CA SER A 69 -9.14 -18.94 -3.18
C SER A 69 -9.62 -18.53 -1.79
N TYR A 70 -10.14 -17.31 -1.72
CA TYR A 70 -10.77 -16.75 -0.53
C TYR A 70 -12.15 -16.22 -0.89
N ARG A 71 -13.15 -16.55 -0.07
CA ARG A 71 -14.53 -16.03 -0.23
C ARG A 71 -14.54 -14.51 -0.12
N VAL A 72 -15.48 -13.86 -0.81
CA VAL A 72 -15.71 -12.42 -0.66
C VAL A 72 -16.09 -12.09 0.79
N ASN A 73 -17.13 -12.75 1.30
CA ASN A 73 -17.51 -12.69 2.70
C ASN A 73 -18.22 -13.97 3.15
N THR A 74 -18.59 -14.04 4.43
CA THR A 74 -19.22 -15.23 5.02
C THR A 74 -20.74 -15.12 5.14
N THR A 75 -21.36 -14.12 4.51
CA THR A 75 -22.80 -13.84 4.68
C THR A 75 -23.53 -13.70 3.34
N THR A 76 -23.31 -12.59 2.63
CA THR A 76 -24.07 -12.21 1.42
C THR A 76 -23.46 -12.77 0.14
N ASN A 77 -22.15 -12.98 0.10
CA ASN A 77 -21.45 -13.57 -1.03
C ASN A 77 -20.47 -14.65 -0.56
N THR A 78 -21.02 -15.81 -0.22
CA THR A 78 -20.26 -16.95 0.29
C THR A 78 -19.67 -17.81 -0.81
N SER A 79 -20.17 -17.73 -2.04
CA SER A 79 -19.78 -18.62 -3.16
C SER A 79 -18.95 -17.93 -4.25
N GLY A 80 -18.71 -16.63 -4.13
CA GLY A 80 -17.85 -15.86 -5.02
C GLY A 80 -16.49 -15.56 -4.41
N ALA A 81 -15.54 -15.28 -5.31
CA ALA A 81 -14.26 -14.68 -5.00
C ALA A 81 -14.03 -13.49 -5.95
N TYR A 82 -13.45 -12.43 -5.41
CA TYR A 82 -13.01 -11.28 -6.21
C TYR A 82 -11.49 -11.27 -6.33
N GLU A 83 -10.98 -10.92 -7.51
CA GLU A 83 -9.55 -10.92 -7.84
C GLU A 83 -8.75 -10.15 -6.78
N TRP A 84 -9.12 -8.88 -6.56
CA TRP A 84 -8.43 -8.01 -5.62
C TRP A 84 -8.50 -8.48 -4.15
N TYR A 85 -9.53 -9.24 -3.75
CA TYR A 85 -9.62 -9.82 -2.39
C TYR A 85 -8.57 -10.93 -2.24
N VAL A 86 -8.52 -11.82 -3.23
CA VAL A 86 -7.56 -12.93 -3.25
C VAL A 86 -6.12 -12.42 -3.37
N ALA A 87 -5.89 -11.42 -4.22
CA ALA A 87 -4.59 -10.75 -4.34
C ALA A 87 -4.17 -10.03 -3.05
N SER A 88 -5.10 -9.35 -2.37
CA SER A 88 -4.82 -8.71 -1.07
C SER A 88 -4.41 -9.75 -0.02
N GLN A 89 -5.06 -10.92 0.01
CA GLN A 89 -4.67 -11.98 0.93
C GLN A 89 -3.31 -12.60 0.58
N LEU A 90 -3.00 -12.79 -0.71
CA LEU A 90 -1.66 -13.18 -1.16
C LEU A 90 -0.61 -12.18 -0.67
N TYR A 91 -0.91 -10.89 -0.76
CA TYR A 91 -0.01 -9.81 -0.35
C TYR A 91 0.21 -9.80 1.17
N ALA A 92 -0.83 -10.12 1.95
CA ALA A 92 -0.73 -10.26 3.40
C ALA A 92 0.03 -11.54 3.82
N ASP A 93 -0.16 -12.64 3.11
CA ASP A 93 0.53 -13.91 3.38
C ASP A 93 2.02 -13.84 3.04
N ALA A 94 2.39 -13.14 1.96
CA ALA A 94 3.80 -12.91 1.61
C ALA A 94 4.55 -12.18 2.74
N GLU A 95 3.91 -11.20 3.40
CA GLU A 95 4.48 -10.49 4.55
C GLU A 95 4.73 -11.42 5.75
N MET A 96 3.82 -12.36 6.00
CA MET A 96 4.01 -13.34 7.08
C MET A 96 5.16 -14.31 6.80
N VAL A 97 5.39 -14.69 5.54
CA VAL A 97 6.56 -15.49 5.15
C VAL A 97 7.85 -14.70 5.35
N GLU A 98 7.88 -13.40 5.02
CA GLU A 98 9.02 -12.51 5.28
C GLU A 98 9.36 -12.43 6.78
N LEU A 99 8.34 -12.49 7.65
CA LEU A 99 8.49 -12.57 9.11
C LEU A 99 8.89 -13.96 9.62
N GLY A 100 9.18 -14.91 8.73
CA GLY A 100 9.69 -16.24 9.06
C GLY A 100 8.66 -17.35 9.17
N ASP A 101 7.38 -17.10 8.88
CA ASP A 101 6.35 -18.15 8.88
C ASP A 101 6.38 -18.95 7.57
N ALA A 102 7.36 -19.85 7.46
CA ALA A 102 7.56 -20.69 6.29
C ALA A 102 6.38 -21.65 6.01
N SER A 103 5.47 -21.88 6.98
CA SER A 103 4.31 -22.77 6.81
C SER A 103 3.32 -22.25 5.75
N ILE A 104 3.39 -20.95 5.44
CA ILE A 104 2.48 -20.25 4.52
C ILE A 104 2.90 -20.41 3.04
N LYS A 105 4.13 -20.85 2.75
CA LYS A 105 4.67 -20.89 1.37
C LYS A 105 3.77 -21.66 0.39
N THR A 106 3.20 -22.80 0.82
CA THR A 106 2.25 -23.58 0.00
C THR A 106 0.95 -22.81 -0.27
N SER A 107 0.48 -21.97 0.67
CA SER A 107 -0.68 -21.09 0.46
C SER A 107 -0.43 -20.11 -0.68
N LEU A 108 0.79 -19.55 -0.77
CA LEU A 108 1.15 -18.61 -1.83
C LEU A 108 1.02 -19.26 -3.23
N THR A 109 1.56 -20.45 -3.42
CA THR A 109 1.54 -21.15 -4.72
C THR A 109 0.16 -21.70 -5.08
N ASN A 110 -0.64 -22.10 -4.09
CA ASN A 110 -2.06 -22.43 -4.29
C ASN A 110 -2.85 -21.19 -4.74
N THR A 111 -2.59 -20.04 -4.11
CA THR A 111 -3.24 -18.77 -4.45
C THR A 111 -2.84 -18.28 -5.85
N LEU A 112 -1.56 -18.42 -6.22
CA LEU A 112 -1.10 -18.21 -7.59
C LEU A 112 -1.88 -19.08 -8.58
N SER A 113 -1.95 -20.38 -8.31
CA SER A 113 -2.65 -21.34 -9.17
C SER A 113 -4.13 -21.01 -9.34
N TYR A 114 -4.78 -20.51 -8.29
CA TYR A 114 -6.15 -20.02 -8.37
C TYR A 114 -6.26 -18.76 -9.24
N LEU A 115 -5.47 -17.72 -8.96
CA LEU A 115 -5.52 -16.46 -9.71
C LEU A 115 -5.27 -16.69 -11.20
N GLN A 116 -4.35 -17.59 -11.57
CA GLN A 116 -4.09 -17.92 -12.99
C GLN A 116 -5.34 -18.45 -13.74
N LYS A 117 -6.35 -18.97 -13.03
CA LYS A 117 -7.63 -19.38 -13.65
C LYS A 117 -8.52 -18.19 -14.05
N LEU A 118 -8.31 -17.03 -13.45
CA LEU A 118 -9.09 -15.81 -13.71
C LEU A 118 -8.61 -15.06 -14.96
N ILE A 119 -7.48 -15.46 -15.57
CA ILE A 119 -6.99 -14.86 -16.80
C ILE A 119 -8.01 -15.06 -17.93
N ASP A 120 -8.38 -13.97 -18.58
CA ASP A 120 -9.18 -13.98 -19.79
C ASP A 120 -8.38 -14.57 -20.96
N LYS A 121 -8.62 -15.87 -21.22
CA LYS A 121 -7.96 -16.61 -22.29
C LYS A 121 -8.46 -16.22 -23.69
N SER A 122 -9.54 -15.46 -23.79
CA SER A 122 -10.05 -14.96 -25.08
C SER A 122 -9.30 -13.71 -25.56
N ASP A 123 -8.67 -12.99 -24.64
CA ASP A 123 -7.79 -11.86 -24.93
C ASP A 123 -6.33 -12.33 -25.02
N ILE A 124 -5.66 -12.09 -26.14
CA ILE A 124 -4.24 -12.46 -26.35
C ILE A 124 -3.29 -11.77 -25.35
N ASN A 125 -3.73 -10.66 -24.78
CA ASN A 125 -3.01 -9.91 -23.75
C ASN A 125 -3.35 -10.39 -22.33
N GLY A 126 -4.37 -11.24 -22.19
CA GLY A 126 -4.85 -11.78 -20.92
C GLY A 126 -5.64 -10.74 -20.12
N GLY A 127 -5.16 -10.47 -18.90
CA GLY A 127 -5.87 -9.68 -17.91
C GLY A 127 -6.81 -10.55 -17.08
N TYR A 128 -6.92 -10.23 -15.80
CA TYR A 128 -7.71 -11.00 -14.86
C TYR A 128 -9.13 -10.46 -14.80
N PHE A 129 -10.10 -11.36 -14.86
CA PHE A 129 -11.50 -11.05 -14.56
C PHE A 129 -11.67 -10.73 -13.07
N ALA A 130 -12.47 -9.71 -12.77
CA ALA A 130 -12.65 -9.24 -11.40
C ALA A 130 -13.36 -10.24 -10.47
N ALA A 131 -14.17 -11.15 -11.01
CA ALA A 131 -14.96 -12.09 -10.22
C ALA A 131 -14.86 -13.53 -10.74
N ALA A 132 -14.93 -14.49 -9.83
CA ALA A 132 -14.91 -15.91 -10.15
C ALA A 132 -15.65 -16.77 -9.12
N SER A 133 -16.01 -17.99 -9.53
CA SER A 133 -16.38 -19.04 -8.59
C SER A 133 -15.18 -19.45 -7.72
N LEU A 134 -15.44 -20.01 -6.54
CA LEU A 134 -14.38 -20.39 -5.59
C LEU A 134 -13.37 -21.40 -6.15
N ASP A 135 -13.77 -22.25 -7.10
CA ASP A 135 -12.91 -23.22 -7.77
C ASP A 135 -12.19 -22.65 -9.01
N GLY A 136 -12.62 -21.47 -9.46
CA GLY A 136 -12.13 -20.80 -10.67
C GLY A 136 -12.61 -21.44 -11.96
N SER A 137 -13.63 -22.31 -11.92
CA SER A 137 -14.23 -22.90 -13.12
C SER A 137 -15.03 -21.88 -13.95
N THR A 138 -15.49 -20.82 -13.31
CA THR A 138 -16.09 -19.66 -13.96
C THR A 138 -15.39 -18.38 -13.50
N ALA A 139 -15.05 -17.51 -14.44
CA ALA A 139 -14.50 -16.18 -14.19
C ALA A 139 -15.19 -15.19 -15.14
N ASN A 140 -15.62 -14.04 -14.63
CA ASN A 140 -16.41 -13.05 -15.35
C ASN A 140 -16.29 -11.64 -14.73
N GLY A 141 -17.03 -10.70 -15.31
CA GLY A 141 -17.01 -9.30 -14.92
C GLY A 141 -16.04 -8.47 -15.78
N GLY A 142 -15.92 -7.19 -15.45
CA GLY A 142 -14.93 -6.31 -16.07
C GLY A 142 -13.51 -6.69 -15.67
N LYS A 143 -12.53 -6.15 -16.41
CA LYS A 143 -11.11 -6.20 -16.05
C LYS A 143 -10.69 -4.80 -15.63
N TYR A 144 -9.97 -4.70 -14.51
CA TYR A 144 -9.63 -3.42 -13.89
C TYR A 144 -8.11 -3.25 -13.81
N VAL A 145 -7.64 -2.03 -14.09
CA VAL A 145 -6.21 -1.69 -14.10
C VAL A 145 -5.62 -1.73 -12.69
N ASP A 146 -6.34 -1.22 -11.70
CA ASP A 146 -5.92 -1.31 -10.30
C ASP A 146 -5.91 -2.75 -9.80
N ASP A 147 -6.93 -3.56 -10.08
CA ASP A 147 -6.94 -4.97 -9.66
C ASP A 147 -5.73 -5.72 -10.26
N ASN A 148 -5.51 -5.60 -11.57
CA ASN A 148 -4.39 -6.26 -12.24
C ASN A 148 -3.03 -5.72 -11.75
N ALA A 149 -2.91 -4.41 -11.49
CA ALA A 149 -1.69 -3.82 -10.96
C ALA A 149 -1.39 -4.26 -9.52
N LEU A 150 -2.41 -4.29 -8.66
CA LEU A 150 -2.33 -4.79 -7.28
C LEU A 150 -1.96 -6.27 -7.27
N THR A 151 -2.60 -7.08 -8.11
CA THR A 151 -2.27 -8.51 -8.28
C THR A 151 -0.83 -8.70 -8.73
N GLY A 152 -0.36 -7.88 -9.69
CA GLY A 152 1.05 -7.84 -10.07
C GLY A 152 1.98 -7.53 -8.90
N MET A 153 1.66 -6.53 -8.09
CA MET A 153 2.43 -6.17 -6.88
C MET A 153 2.40 -7.29 -5.82
N ALA A 154 1.26 -7.95 -5.61
CA ALA A 154 1.15 -9.09 -4.70
C ALA A 154 1.99 -10.28 -5.18
N PHE A 155 2.02 -10.57 -6.48
CA PHE A 155 2.94 -11.56 -7.05
C PHE A 155 4.40 -11.17 -6.84
N LEU A 156 4.76 -9.89 -6.96
CA LEU A 156 6.13 -9.46 -6.70
C LEU A 156 6.51 -9.52 -5.21
N ALA A 157 5.57 -9.36 -4.30
CA ALA A 157 5.80 -9.62 -2.88
C ALA A 157 6.03 -11.11 -2.61
N ALA A 158 5.22 -11.99 -3.22
CA ALA A 158 5.41 -13.44 -3.14
C ALA A 158 6.73 -13.89 -3.82
N TYR A 159 7.14 -13.23 -4.90
CA TYR A 159 8.45 -13.42 -5.55
C TYR A 159 9.62 -13.15 -4.60
N ASP A 160 9.54 -12.08 -3.80
CA ASP A 160 10.61 -11.70 -2.87
C ASP A 160 10.89 -12.83 -1.86
N VAL A 161 9.83 -13.49 -1.39
CA VAL A 161 9.90 -14.55 -0.35
C VAL A 161 9.98 -15.98 -0.91
N SER A 162 10.03 -16.14 -2.24
CA SER A 162 10.08 -17.43 -2.94
C SER A 162 11.45 -17.74 -3.54
N SER A 163 11.67 -19.01 -3.87
CA SER A 163 12.90 -19.54 -4.48
C SER A 163 12.58 -20.53 -5.61
N GLY A 164 13.55 -20.80 -6.49
CA GLY A 164 13.41 -21.82 -7.54
C GLY A 164 12.25 -21.54 -8.50
N SER A 165 11.55 -22.60 -8.93
CA SER A 165 10.45 -22.51 -9.89
C SER A 165 9.29 -21.63 -9.42
N ASP A 166 9.02 -21.58 -8.12
CA ASP A 166 7.94 -20.76 -7.57
C ASP A 166 8.26 -19.27 -7.75
N LYS A 167 9.52 -18.89 -7.51
CA LYS A 167 10.01 -17.53 -7.75
C LYS A 167 9.81 -17.14 -9.22
N ASP A 168 10.18 -18.00 -10.15
CA ASP A 168 10.02 -17.74 -11.59
C ASP A 168 8.54 -17.64 -11.99
N ALA A 169 7.67 -18.48 -11.41
CA ALA A 169 6.24 -18.47 -11.66
C ALA A 169 5.58 -17.16 -11.20
N PHE A 170 5.92 -16.66 -10.01
CA PHE A 170 5.43 -15.37 -9.52
C PHE A 170 5.91 -14.20 -10.39
N LEU A 171 7.18 -14.19 -10.79
CA LEU A 171 7.69 -13.14 -11.68
C LEU A 171 6.99 -13.18 -13.04
N SER A 172 6.77 -14.37 -13.60
CA SER A 172 6.06 -14.54 -14.87
C SER A 172 4.62 -14.03 -14.78
N ALA A 173 3.92 -14.34 -13.68
CA ALA A 173 2.56 -13.86 -13.43
C ALA A 173 2.50 -12.33 -13.30
N ALA A 174 3.45 -11.70 -12.58
CA ALA A 174 3.54 -10.25 -12.46
C ALA A 174 3.80 -9.58 -13.83
N LYS A 175 4.67 -10.16 -14.67
CA LYS A 175 4.88 -9.71 -16.05
C LYS A 175 3.61 -9.84 -16.90
N GLY A 176 2.80 -10.88 -16.67
CA GLY A 176 1.49 -11.05 -17.31
C GLY A 176 0.52 -9.90 -17.02
N CYS A 177 0.45 -9.47 -15.75
CA CYS A 177 -0.34 -8.31 -15.34
C CYS A 177 0.12 -7.04 -16.07
N ALA A 178 1.42 -6.77 -16.07
CA ALA A 178 2.00 -5.63 -16.77
C ALA A 178 1.78 -5.69 -18.29
N LYS A 179 1.91 -6.86 -18.91
CA LYS A 179 1.60 -7.07 -20.33
C LYS A 179 0.17 -6.67 -20.64
N TRP A 180 -0.79 -7.08 -19.81
CA TRP A 180 -2.18 -6.69 -20.03
C TRP A 180 -2.36 -5.17 -19.93
N LEU A 181 -1.84 -4.52 -18.89
CA LEU A 181 -1.89 -3.05 -18.77
C LEU A 181 -1.37 -2.36 -20.04
N ILE A 182 -0.18 -2.76 -20.50
CA ILE A 182 0.50 -2.17 -21.68
C ILE A 182 -0.31 -2.33 -22.97
N ASN A 183 -0.97 -3.47 -23.17
CA ASN A 183 -1.54 -3.85 -24.47
C ASN A 183 -3.08 -3.82 -24.53
N SER A 184 -3.76 -3.67 -23.39
CA SER A 184 -5.23 -3.66 -23.29
C SER A 184 -5.91 -2.39 -23.80
N SER A 185 -5.13 -1.41 -24.30
CA SER A 185 -5.60 -0.08 -24.70
C SER A 185 -6.31 0.70 -23.58
N GLN A 186 -6.07 0.35 -22.31
CA GLN A 186 -6.55 1.13 -21.17
C GLN A 186 -5.76 2.44 -20.99
N TRP A 187 -4.52 2.50 -21.45
CA TRP A 187 -3.83 3.76 -21.71
C TRP A 187 -4.18 4.26 -23.11
N ASP A 188 -4.60 5.52 -23.21
CA ASP A 188 -4.84 6.20 -24.50
C ASP A 188 -4.48 7.69 -24.39
N THR A 189 -4.64 8.44 -25.47
CA THR A 189 -4.27 9.86 -25.56
C THR A 189 -5.28 10.82 -24.94
N ASN A 190 -6.44 10.32 -24.45
CA ASN A 190 -7.42 11.17 -23.79
C ASN A 190 -6.81 11.77 -22.53
N PHE A 191 -6.97 13.08 -22.34
CA PHE A 191 -6.40 13.84 -21.23
C PHE A 191 -4.87 13.72 -21.14
N GLY A 192 -4.21 13.53 -22.28
CA GLY A 192 -2.75 13.49 -22.39
C GLY A 192 -2.11 12.18 -21.91
N GLY A 193 -2.88 11.11 -21.71
CA GLY A 193 -2.38 9.83 -21.19
C GLY A 193 -3.28 9.25 -20.11
N GLY A 194 -2.69 8.43 -19.24
CA GLY A 194 -3.36 7.83 -18.09
C GLY A 194 -4.12 6.55 -18.46
N PHE A 195 -4.09 5.60 -17.55
CA PHE A 195 -4.94 4.42 -17.60
C PHE A 195 -6.36 4.77 -17.17
N TRP A 196 -7.34 4.29 -17.94
CA TRP A 196 -8.71 4.12 -17.46
C TRP A 196 -8.74 3.09 -16.33
N TRP A 197 -9.73 3.24 -15.44
CA TRP A 197 -9.94 2.32 -14.33
C TRP A 197 -10.22 0.89 -14.79
N SER A 198 -11.07 0.76 -15.80
CA SER A 198 -11.60 -0.52 -16.26
C SER A 198 -11.87 -0.51 -17.75
N THR A 199 -12.15 -1.70 -18.31
CA THR A 199 -12.53 -1.89 -19.71
C THR A 199 -13.71 -1.02 -20.19
N ASP A 200 -14.54 -0.53 -19.26
CA ASP A 200 -15.69 0.33 -19.54
C ASP A 200 -15.31 1.80 -19.77
N LYS A 201 -14.07 2.18 -19.40
CA LYS A 201 -13.50 3.52 -19.60
C LYS A 201 -14.38 4.65 -19.07
N THR A 202 -14.78 4.55 -17.81
CA THR A 202 -15.61 5.55 -17.13
C THR A 202 -14.79 6.65 -16.48
N VAL A 203 -13.66 6.32 -15.87
CA VAL A 203 -12.79 7.27 -15.15
C VAL A 203 -11.32 6.92 -15.31
N LYS A 204 -10.43 7.92 -15.20
CA LYS A 204 -8.98 7.75 -15.05
C LYS A 204 -8.57 8.16 -13.64
N PRO A 205 -8.43 7.22 -12.71
CA PRO A 205 -8.28 7.57 -11.30
C PRO A 205 -6.82 7.46 -10.85
N THR A 206 -6.50 8.13 -9.74
CA THR A 206 -5.14 8.15 -9.20
C THR A 206 -4.69 6.76 -8.77
N GLN A 207 -5.51 5.96 -8.08
CA GLN A 207 -5.07 4.64 -7.58
C GLN A 207 -4.63 3.70 -8.70
N SER A 208 -5.37 3.61 -9.81
CA SER A 208 -5.03 2.68 -10.90
C SER A 208 -3.70 3.04 -11.53
N ASN A 209 -3.47 4.34 -11.74
CA ASN A 209 -2.22 4.84 -12.30
C ASN A 209 -1.07 4.75 -11.29
N GLY A 210 -1.31 5.00 -10.01
CA GLY A 210 -0.32 4.85 -8.94
C GLY A 210 0.13 3.40 -8.78
N LEU A 211 -0.78 2.43 -8.76
CA LEU A 211 -0.45 1.01 -8.71
C LEU A 211 0.27 0.54 -9.98
N ALA A 212 -0.12 1.04 -11.16
CA ALA A 212 0.62 0.79 -12.40
C ALA A 212 2.07 1.30 -12.31
N LEU A 213 2.28 2.51 -11.75
CA LEU A 213 3.62 3.06 -11.51
C LEU A 213 4.44 2.17 -10.57
N GLN A 214 3.84 1.67 -9.48
CA GLN A 214 4.50 0.73 -8.57
C GLN A 214 4.93 -0.55 -9.30
N LEU A 215 4.01 -1.18 -10.03
CA LEU A 215 4.26 -2.43 -10.75
C LEU A 215 5.39 -2.28 -11.78
N PHE A 216 5.31 -1.24 -12.63
CA PHE A 216 6.34 -1.00 -13.64
C PHE A 216 7.70 -0.66 -13.01
N SER A 217 7.74 0.14 -11.95
CA SER A 217 8.99 0.45 -11.26
C SER A 217 9.62 -0.81 -10.67
N ARG A 218 8.84 -1.64 -9.98
CA ARG A 218 9.32 -2.91 -9.41
C ARG A 218 9.78 -3.89 -10.49
N LEU A 219 9.04 -4.04 -11.59
CA LEU A 219 9.46 -4.91 -12.69
C LEU A 219 10.76 -4.41 -13.33
N TYR A 220 10.91 -3.10 -13.56
CA TYR A 220 12.16 -2.56 -14.07
C TYR A 220 13.33 -2.82 -13.11
N LYS A 221 13.14 -2.64 -11.79
CA LYS A 221 14.16 -2.97 -10.79
C LYS A 221 14.63 -4.42 -10.88
N ILE A 222 13.69 -5.36 -11.07
CA ILE A 222 13.97 -6.80 -11.09
C ILE A 222 14.60 -7.24 -12.42
N THR A 223 14.13 -6.70 -13.55
CA THR A 223 14.48 -7.22 -14.87
C THR A 223 15.49 -6.38 -15.65
N GLY A 224 15.63 -5.09 -15.31
CA GLY A 224 16.38 -4.12 -16.11
C GLY A 224 15.76 -3.79 -17.47
N ASP A 225 14.56 -4.30 -17.78
CA ASP A 225 13.92 -4.12 -19.08
C ASP A 225 13.37 -2.69 -19.24
N ALA A 226 13.88 -1.99 -20.26
CA ALA A 226 13.53 -0.60 -20.55
C ALA A 226 12.04 -0.38 -20.85
N VAL A 227 11.30 -1.40 -21.27
CA VAL A 227 9.84 -1.27 -21.48
C VAL A 227 9.15 -0.82 -20.20
N TYR A 228 9.51 -1.40 -19.05
CA TYR A 228 8.92 -1.06 -17.77
C TYR A 228 9.38 0.32 -17.28
N LYS A 229 10.64 0.69 -17.51
CA LYS A 229 11.15 2.04 -17.23
C LYS A 229 10.37 3.12 -17.99
N ASN A 230 10.12 2.88 -19.28
CA ASN A 230 9.42 3.81 -20.16
C ASN A 230 7.97 3.98 -19.72
N TRP A 231 7.29 2.89 -19.38
CA TRP A 231 5.93 2.94 -18.84
C TRP A 231 5.86 3.61 -17.48
N ALA A 232 6.76 3.29 -16.54
CA ALA A 232 6.84 3.99 -15.27
C ALA A 232 7.01 5.51 -15.47
N THR A 233 7.87 5.92 -16.40
CA THR A 233 8.11 7.34 -16.71
C THR A 233 6.88 8.01 -17.33
N ALA A 234 6.18 7.35 -18.25
CA ALA A 234 4.95 7.87 -18.86
C ALA A 234 3.84 8.06 -17.81
N VAL A 235 3.64 7.06 -16.95
CA VAL A 235 2.63 7.08 -15.88
C VAL A 235 2.95 8.15 -14.84
N TYR A 236 4.20 8.23 -14.37
CA TYR A 236 4.64 9.27 -13.43
C TYR A 236 4.43 10.67 -14.01
N THR A 237 4.83 10.88 -15.27
CA THR A 237 4.70 12.17 -15.95
C THR A 237 3.25 12.60 -16.02
N TRP A 238 2.35 11.68 -16.40
CA TRP A 238 0.92 11.96 -16.48
C TRP A 238 0.30 12.24 -15.11
N LEU A 239 0.58 11.40 -14.10
CA LEU A 239 0.10 11.60 -12.73
C LEU A 239 0.51 12.98 -12.19
N ASN A 240 1.77 13.35 -12.37
CA ASN A 240 2.25 14.65 -11.89
C ASN A 240 1.65 15.83 -12.66
N ALA A 241 1.41 15.68 -13.96
CA ALA A 241 0.85 16.76 -14.79
C ALA A 241 -0.66 16.93 -14.59
N GLN A 242 -1.39 15.83 -14.38
CA GLN A 242 -2.85 15.85 -14.37
C GLN A 242 -3.48 15.71 -12.99
N MET A 243 -2.84 14.95 -12.09
CA MET A 243 -3.48 14.51 -10.87
C MET A 243 -2.91 15.19 -9.62
N PHE A 244 -1.64 15.61 -9.64
CA PHE A 244 -1.02 16.31 -8.52
C PHE A 244 -1.58 17.74 -8.39
N ASP A 245 -2.11 18.08 -7.21
CA ASP A 245 -2.54 19.43 -6.88
C ASP A 245 -1.50 20.10 -5.98
N VAL A 246 -0.86 21.13 -6.53
CA VAL A 246 0.20 21.89 -5.87
C VAL A 246 -0.28 22.62 -4.61
N ASN A 247 -1.57 22.97 -4.51
CA ASN A 247 -2.09 23.73 -3.37
C ASN A 247 -2.21 22.86 -2.12
N SER A 248 -2.70 21.63 -2.27
CA SER A 248 -2.80 20.66 -1.18
C SER A 248 -1.54 19.82 -1.00
N GLY A 249 -0.69 19.72 -2.02
CA GLY A 249 0.42 18.76 -2.04
C GLY A 249 -0.04 17.30 -2.17
N LEU A 250 -1.30 17.07 -2.56
CA LEU A 250 -1.95 15.77 -2.69
C LEU A 250 -2.43 15.52 -4.12
N TYR A 251 -2.57 14.26 -4.49
CA TYR A 251 -3.22 13.84 -5.73
C TYR A 251 -4.74 13.87 -5.59
N ILE A 252 -5.42 14.39 -6.61
CA ILE A 252 -6.89 14.35 -6.73
C ILE A 252 -7.38 12.93 -7.00
N TRP A 253 -8.68 12.68 -6.85
CA TRP A 253 -9.27 11.36 -7.03
C TRP A 253 -9.19 10.87 -8.48
N GLN A 254 -9.85 11.56 -9.42
CA GLN A 254 -10.00 11.04 -10.78
C GLN A 254 -10.34 12.08 -11.84
N ILE A 255 -10.19 11.69 -13.09
CA ILE A 255 -10.75 12.37 -14.26
C ILE A 255 -11.91 11.55 -14.81
N GLU A 256 -13.11 12.12 -14.81
CA GLU A 256 -14.30 11.53 -15.41
C GLU A 256 -14.17 11.38 -16.93
N LYS A 257 -14.96 10.49 -17.54
CA LYS A 257 -15.02 10.35 -19.01
C LYS A 257 -15.31 11.66 -19.74
N SER A 258 -16.02 12.59 -19.09
CA SER A 258 -16.30 13.93 -19.61
C SER A 258 -15.09 14.88 -19.61
N GLY A 259 -13.99 14.51 -18.95
CA GLY A 259 -12.83 15.36 -18.69
C GLY A 259 -12.92 16.19 -17.41
N THR A 260 -14.02 16.07 -16.67
CA THR A 260 -14.17 16.74 -15.36
C THR A 260 -13.22 16.09 -14.35
N LYS A 261 -12.45 16.92 -13.63
CA LYS A 261 -11.60 16.46 -12.54
C LYS A 261 -12.39 16.45 -11.25
N ASP A 262 -12.53 15.27 -10.64
CA ASP A 262 -12.96 15.18 -9.25
C ASP A 262 -11.75 15.42 -8.35
N THR A 263 -11.84 16.48 -7.55
CA THR A 263 -10.73 17.01 -6.75
C THR A 263 -10.69 16.49 -5.32
N TYR A 264 -11.60 15.58 -4.93
CA TYR A 264 -11.54 14.91 -3.63
C TYR A 264 -10.17 14.25 -3.41
N LYS A 265 -9.77 14.16 -2.14
CA LYS A 265 -8.48 13.62 -1.71
C LYS A 265 -8.73 12.38 -0.86
N PHE A 266 -8.44 11.21 -1.41
CA PHE A 266 -8.54 9.97 -0.66
C PHE A 266 -7.20 9.59 -0.02
N SER A 267 -7.27 9.01 1.18
CA SER A 267 -6.09 8.50 1.89
C SER A 267 -5.38 7.41 1.09
N TYR A 268 -6.13 6.47 0.50
CA TYR A 268 -5.56 5.35 -0.24
C TYR A 268 -4.88 5.80 -1.54
N ASP A 269 -5.46 6.75 -2.29
CA ASP A 269 -4.85 7.30 -3.52
C ASP A 269 -3.46 7.87 -3.24
N ASN A 270 -3.38 8.68 -2.19
CA ASN A 270 -2.15 9.36 -1.81
C ASN A 270 -1.15 8.39 -1.15
N ALA A 271 -1.63 7.42 -0.37
CA ALA A 271 -0.79 6.36 0.19
C ALA A 271 -0.13 5.49 -0.90
N ILE A 272 -0.90 5.09 -1.91
CA ILE A 272 -0.39 4.37 -3.08
C ILE A 272 0.68 5.21 -3.79
N MET A 273 0.45 6.53 -3.91
CA MET A 273 1.44 7.44 -4.52
C MET A 273 2.71 7.63 -3.69
N VAL A 274 2.66 7.56 -2.36
CA VAL A 274 3.88 7.56 -1.52
C VAL A 274 4.78 6.40 -1.89
N GLU A 275 4.25 5.17 -1.91
CA GLU A 275 5.03 3.98 -2.28
C GLU A 275 5.46 4.02 -3.75
N ALA A 276 4.60 4.51 -4.65
CA ALA A 276 4.94 4.67 -6.06
C ALA A 276 6.14 5.63 -6.26
N LEU A 277 6.17 6.76 -5.54
CA LEU A 277 7.28 7.71 -5.60
C LEU A 277 8.58 7.15 -5.02
N LEU A 278 8.51 6.39 -3.92
CA LEU A 278 9.69 5.73 -3.33
C LEU A 278 10.29 4.69 -4.29
N LEU A 279 9.44 3.85 -4.90
CA LEU A 279 9.85 2.87 -5.89
C LEU A 279 10.41 3.55 -7.15
N TYR A 280 9.76 4.61 -7.62
CA TYR A 280 10.21 5.36 -8.79
C TYR A 280 11.55 6.05 -8.54
N ALA A 281 11.75 6.62 -7.35
CA ALA A 281 13.00 7.25 -6.95
C ALA A 281 14.19 6.28 -7.03
N ASP A 282 14.00 5.08 -6.50
CA ASP A 282 15.01 4.02 -6.48
C ASP A 282 15.44 3.64 -7.91
N VAL A 283 14.48 3.42 -8.80
CA VAL A 283 14.81 2.99 -10.17
C VAL A 283 15.26 4.10 -11.11
N MET A 284 14.94 5.36 -10.80
CA MET A 284 15.47 6.51 -11.54
C MET A 284 16.83 6.97 -11.00
N GLY A 285 17.19 6.60 -9.77
CA GLY A 285 18.40 7.08 -9.11
C GLY A 285 18.35 8.59 -8.80
N ASP A 286 17.15 9.14 -8.56
CA ASP A 286 16.93 10.57 -8.34
C ASP A 286 16.25 10.81 -6.98
N GLY A 287 17.01 11.42 -6.07
CA GLY A 287 16.57 11.73 -4.70
C GLY A 287 15.44 12.77 -4.62
N SER A 288 15.18 13.55 -5.68
CA SER A 288 14.08 14.53 -5.68
C SER A 288 12.71 13.85 -5.54
N TYR A 289 12.55 12.63 -6.06
CA TYR A 289 11.32 11.84 -5.89
C TYR A 289 11.14 11.32 -4.46
N GLN A 290 12.24 11.11 -3.72
CA GLN A 290 12.21 10.72 -2.30
C GLN A 290 11.72 11.90 -1.45
N VAL A 291 12.26 13.09 -1.69
CA VAL A 291 11.80 14.34 -1.06
C VAL A 291 10.32 14.57 -1.36
N LYS A 292 9.89 14.28 -2.59
CA LYS A 292 8.48 14.37 -2.97
C LYS A 292 7.60 13.36 -2.23
N ALA A 293 8.06 12.12 -2.03
CA ALA A 293 7.34 11.12 -1.24
C ALA A 293 7.19 11.55 0.22
N GLN A 294 8.24 12.11 0.83
CA GLN A 294 8.20 12.65 2.18
C GLN A 294 7.25 13.85 2.28
N ALA A 295 7.31 14.78 1.32
CA ALA A 295 6.39 15.90 1.25
C ALA A 295 4.92 15.44 1.12
N LEU A 296 4.67 14.42 0.31
CA LEU A 296 3.35 13.82 0.17
C LEU A 296 2.86 13.17 1.47
N GLY A 297 3.72 12.42 2.17
CA GLY A 297 3.41 11.86 3.48
C GLY A 297 3.06 12.93 4.52
N ASN A 298 3.81 14.03 4.53
CA ASN A 298 3.50 15.19 5.38
C ASN A 298 2.17 15.85 5.00
N ALA A 299 1.87 15.99 3.71
CA ALA A 299 0.60 16.54 3.24
C ALA A 299 -0.59 15.65 3.63
N MET A 300 -0.41 14.33 3.58
CA MET A 300 -1.41 13.36 4.07
C MET A 300 -1.66 13.56 5.58
N ILE A 301 -0.60 13.69 6.38
CA ILE A 301 -0.75 13.97 7.82
C ILE A 301 -1.44 15.31 8.06
N ALA A 302 -1.10 16.35 7.30
CA ALA A 302 -1.69 17.67 7.49
C ALA A 302 -3.19 17.72 7.15
N THR A 303 -3.64 16.91 6.19
CA THR A 303 -4.97 17.05 5.58
C THR A 303 -5.91 15.90 5.87
N LEU A 304 -5.38 14.68 5.96
CA LEU A 304 -6.15 13.42 6.00
C LEU A 304 -6.05 12.70 7.34
N TRP A 305 -5.26 13.22 8.30
CA TRP A 305 -5.18 12.70 9.65
C TRP A 305 -6.18 13.39 10.56
N ASP A 306 -7.06 12.62 11.19
CA ASP A 306 -7.85 13.12 12.30
C ASP A 306 -7.04 13.00 13.61
N LYS A 307 -6.63 14.15 14.14
CA LYS A 307 -5.82 14.23 15.37
C LYS A 307 -6.58 13.87 16.65
N ASN A 308 -7.92 13.90 16.65
CA ASN A 308 -8.71 13.58 17.84
C ASN A 308 -8.88 12.07 17.99
N PHE A 309 -9.00 11.37 16.86
CA PHE A 309 -9.16 9.91 16.82
C PHE A 309 -7.87 9.16 16.47
N ASN A 310 -6.82 9.86 16.05
CA ASN A 310 -5.56 9.26 15.60
C ASN A 310 -5.73 8.26 14.44
N VAL A 311 -6.45 8.67 13.39
CA VAL A 311 -6.74 7.81 12.23
C VAL A 311 -6.71 8.61 10.93
N PHE A 312 -6.32 7.95 9.84
CA PHE A 312 -6.47 8.49 8.50
C PHE A 312 -7.91 8.30 7.99
N ILE A 313 -8.55 9.41 7.62
CA ILE A 313 -9.91 9.42 7.06
C ILE A 313 -9.90 9.12 5.56
N PHE A 314 -10.91 8.41 5.08
CA PHE A 314 -10.91 7.94 3.69
C PHE A 314 -11.38 8.97 2.66
N ASN A 315 -12.42 9.78 2.93
CA ASN A 315 -13.11 10.60 1.91
C ASN A 315 -13.59 11.96 2.43
N THR A 316 -12.64 12.83 2.79
CA THR A 316 -12.65 14.25 3.22
C THR A 316 -13.90 15.00 3.76
N ASN A 317 -15.14 14.49 3.68
CA ASN A 317 -16.29 14.84 4.53
C ASN A 317 -16.93 13.61 5.19
N ASP A 318 -16.62 12.41 4.70
CA ASP A 318 -17.12 11.14 5.23
C ASP A 318 -16.19 10.63 6.34
N GLN A 319 -16.62 10.81 7.58
CA GLN A 319 -15.87 10.48 8.79
C GLN A 319 -16.03 9.00 9.18
N ARG A 320 -15.73 8.09 8.25
CA ARG A 320 -15.67 6.65 8.51
C ARG A 320 -14.25 6.12 8.43
N VAL A 321 -14.04 5.02 9.12
CA VAL A 321 -12.82 4.21 9.04
C VAL A 321 -13.17 2.92 8.31
N ASN A 322 -12.27 2.47 7.43
CA ASN A 322 -12.33 1.17 6.78
C ASN A 322 -10.96 0.49 6.84
N PRO A 323 -10.86 -0.81 7.14
CA PRO A 323 -9.57 -1.44 7.35
C PRO A 323 -8.67 -1.43 6.11
N CYS A 324 -9.24 -1.64 4.91
CA CYS A 324 -8.50 -1.55 3.66
C CYS A 324 -8.08 -0.10 3.31
N TYR A 325 -9.04 0.82 3.20
CA TYR A 325 -8.80 2.19 2.71
C TYR A 325 -7.98 3.05 3.67
N SER A 326 -8.22 2.91 4.98
CA SER A 326 -7.38 3.56 5.99
C SER A 326 -6.06 2.81 6.16
N GLY A 327 -6.03 1.48 5.96
CA GLY A 327 -4.83 0.64 6.10
C GLY A 327 -3.72 0.97 5.10
N TRP A 328 -4.06 1.37 3.87
CA TRP A 328 -3.09 1.87 2.90
C TRP A 328 -2.22 3.00 3.46
N ALA A 329 -2.81 3.93 4.22
CA ALA A 329 -2.05 5.02 4.83
C ALA A 329 -1.04 4.51 5.86
N SER A 330 -1.36 3.48 6.64
CA SER A 330 -0.39 2.83 7.54
C SER A 330 0.79 2.25 6.76
N GLN A 331 0.52 1.54 5.65
CA GLN A 331 1.58 1.01 4.80
C GLN A 331 2.47 2.13 4.26
N ALA A 332 1.91 3.23 3.76
CA ALA A 332 2.68 4.37 3.26
C ALA A 332 3.61 4.97 4.34
N MET A 333 3.10 5.15 5.56
CA MET A 333 3.93 5.64 6.67
C MET A 333 5.04 4.65 7.04
N ILE A 334 4.77 3.35 7.04
CA ILE A 334 5.80 2.32 7.27
C ILE A 334 6.86 2.34 6.16
N LYS A 335 6.45 2.49 4.89
CA LYS A 335 7.37 2.60 3.75
C LYS A 335 8.25 3.84 3.80
N LEU A 336 7.72 4.98 4.27
CA LEU A 336 8.54 6.17 4.52
C LEU A 336 9.59 5.92 5.61
N TYR A 337 9.20 5.26 6.71
CA TYR A 337 10.16 4.87 7.75
C TYR A 337 11.23 3.91 7.23
N GLU A 338 10.85 2.86 6.50
CA GLU A 338 11.79 1.91 5.89
C GLU A 338 12.80 2.62 4.99
N PHE A 339 12.39 3.73 4.39
CA PHE A 339 13.21 4.52 3.50
C PHE A 339 14.17 5.48 4.24
N ASP A 340 13.68 6.27 5.20
CA ASP A 340 14.46 7.36 5.82
C ASP A 340 14.79 7.18 7.31
N ASN A 341 14.31 6.10 7.94
CA ASN A 341 14.42 5.80 9.37
C ASN A 341 13.84 6.89 10.31
N ASN A 342 13.00 7.80 9.81
CA ASN A 342 12.34 8.79 10.63
C ASN A 342 11.18 8.16 11.40
N VAL A 343 11.40 7.92 12.70
CA VAL A 343 10.45 7.25 13.61
C VAL A 343 9.09 7.96 13.73
N ASN A 344 8.99 9.24 13.31
CA ASN A 344 7.71 9.95 13.31
C ASN A 344 6.69 9.26 12.40
N TRP A 345 7.11 8.69 11.27
CA TRP A 345 6.18 7.97 10.39
C TRP A 345 5.55 6.77 11.09
N LEU A 346 6.33 6.01 11.85
CA LEU A 346 5.81 4.88 12.64
C LEU A 346 4.82 5.31 13.72
N THR A 347 4.88 6.57 14.19
CA THR A 347 3.89 7.09 15.15
C THR A 347 2.51 7.18 14.51
N TYR A 348 2.42 7.70 13.27
CA TYR A 348 1.16 7.77 12.53
C TYR A 348 0.68 6.39 12.07
N ALA A 349 1.59 5.52 11.60
CA ALA A 349 1.24 4.14 11.27
C ALA A 349 0.64 3.41 12.47
N LYS A 350 1.30 3.51 13.63
CA LYS A 350 0.84 2.91 14.88
C LYS A 350 -0.51 3.45 15.32
N GLY A 351 -0.67 4.78 15.37
CA GLY A 351 -1.92 5.41 15.76
C GLY A 351 -3.09 4.94 14.90
N ASN A 352 -2.91 4.93 13.57
CA ASN A 352 -3.93 4.49 12.63
C ASN A 352 -4.33 3.02 12.85
N ILE A 353 -3.35 2.11 12.98
CA ILE A 353 -3.60 0.68 13.20
C ILE A 353 -4.29 0.45 14.54
N ASP A 354 -3.84 1.13 15.59
CA ASP A 354 -4.44 1.02 16.92
C ASP A 354 -5.89 1.50 16.93
N GLU A 355 -6.19 2.62 16.27
CA GLU A 355 -7.58 3.11 16.21
C GLU A 355 -8.47 2.17 15.39
N ILE A 356 -7.99 1.66 14.25
CA ILE A 356 -8.73 0.63 13.49
C ILE A 356 -8.99 -0.61 14.37
N ASN A 357 -8.02 -1.03 15.18
CA ASN A 357 -8.19 -2.12 16.14
C ASN A 357 -9.25 -1.81 17.20
N VAL A 358 -9.30 -0.59 17.72
CA VAL A 358 -10.30 -0.17 18.70
C VAL A 358 -11.71 -0.16 18.09
N VAL A 359 -11.86 0.47 16.92
CA VAL A 359 -13.18 0.78 16.37
C VAL A 359 -13.77 -0.31 15.49
N LEU A 360 -12.95 -1.19 14.90
CA LEU A 360 -13.40 -2.17 13.91
C LEU A 360 -13.09 -3.62 14.26
N LYS A 361 -12.24 -3.93 15.24
CA LYS A 361 -11.97 -5.33 15.59
C LYS A 361 -13.21 -5.98 16.25
N ASN A 362 -13.55 -7.18 15.77
CA ASN A 362 -14.44 -8.11 16.44
C ASN A 362 -13.60 -9.07 17.29
N PRO A 363 -13.54 -8.90 18.63
CA PRO A 363 -12.69 -9.73 19.48
C PRO A 363 -13.16 -11.19 19.58
N ALA A 364 -14.42 -11.49 19.25
CA ALA A 364 -14.94 -12.86 19.32
C ALA A 364 -14.35 -13.78 18.23
N VAL A 365 -14.03 -13.21 17.07
CA VAL A 365 -13.52 -13.97 15.91
C VAL A 365 -12.15 -13.48 15.43
N ASN A 366 -11.60 -12.42 16.03
CA ASN A 366 -10.38 -11.75 15.59
C ASN A 366 -10.43 -11.22 14.14
N GLY A 367 -11.62 -10.89 13.65
CA GLY A 367 -11.85 -10.24 12.35
C GLY A 367 -12.17 -8.74 12.50
N TYR A 368 -12.42 -8.06 11.39
CA TYR A 368 -12.68 -6.62 11.33
C TYR A 368 -13.92 -6.30 10.53
N TYR A 369 -14.76 -5.44 11.10
CA TYR A 369 -15.93 -4.90 10.45
C TYR A 369 -15.54 -3.92 9.35
N GLN A 370 -16.35 -3.89 8.29
CA GLN A 370 -16.05 -3.11 7.09
C GLN A 370 -16.00 -1.60 7.34
N TYR A 371 -16.93 -1.07 8.15
CA TYR A 371 -17.02 0.36 8.42
C TYR A 371 -17.49 0.66 9.85
N ALA A 372 -17.07 1.81 10.36
CA ALA A 372 -17.64 2.49 11.51
C ALA A 372 -17.33 3.99 11.40
N ALA A 373 -18.05 4.82 12.16
CA ALA A 373 -17.63 6.20 12.41
C ALA A 373 -16.30 6.23 13.18
N LEU A 374 -15.61 7.39 13.20
CA LEU A 374 -14.30 7.51 13.86
C LEU A 374 -14.33 7.17 15.36
N ASN A 375 -15.47 7.33 16.04
CA ASN A 375 -15.65 6.95 17.44
C ASN A 375 -16.15 5.50 17.63
N GLY A 376 -16.17 4.69 16.58
CA GLY A 376 -16.67 3.31 16.58
C GLY A 376 -18.20 3.16 16.54
N SER A 377 -18.97 4.25 16.55
CA SER A 377 -20.43 4.19 16.43
C SER A 377 -20.88 3.82 15.01
N GLY A 378 -22.12 3.33 14.87
CA GLY A 378 -22.69 2.96 13.58
C GLY A 378 -21.92 1.84 12.86
N ARG A 379 -21.23 0.99 13.62
CA ARG A 379 -20.41 -0.10 13.09
C ARG A 379 -21.25 -1.05 12.24
N TYR A 380 -20.75 -1.37 11.06
CA TYR A 380 -21.39 -2.31 10.15
C TYR A 380 -21.24 -3.73 10.70
N THR A 381 -22.11 -4.64 10.30
CA THR A 381 -22.04 -6.05 10.70
C THR A 381 -21.23 -6.91 9.73
N ASN A 382 -20.93 -6.38 8.54
CA ASN A 382 -20.26 -7.11 7.47
C ASN A 382 -18.77 -7.28 7.78
N LEU A 383 -18.24 -8.45 7.48
CA LEU A 383 -16.82 -8.80 7.53
C LEU A 383 -16.42 -9.20 6.12
N GLU A 384 -15.70 -8.32 5.42
CA GLU A 384 -15.22 -8.57 4.06
C GLU A 384 -13.81 -9.16 4.10
N GLY A 385 -13.52 -10.10 3.21
CA GLY A 385 -12.22 -10.78 3.15
C GLY A 385 -11.04 -9.81 2.93
N VAL A 386 -11.24 -8.78 2.10
CA VAL A 386 -10.22 -7.75 1.83
C VAL A 386 -9.82 -6.97 3.08
N ASP A 387 -10.78 -6.64 3.94
CA ASP A 387 -10.51 -5.89 5.16
C ASP A 387 -9.67 -6.72 6.14
N GLN A 388 -9.90 -8.04 6.16
CA GLN A 388 -9.09 -8.97 6.97
C GLN A 388 -7.67 -9.03 6.43
N ALA A 389 -7.50 -9.18 5.12
CA ALA A 389 -6.20 -9.22 4.47
C ALA A 389 -5.37 -7.96 4.77
N TRP A 390 -5.99 -6.78 4.68
CA TRP A 390 -5.31 -5.52 4.98
C TRP A 390 -4.92 -5.39 6.45
N MET A 391 -5.77 -5.80 7.39
CA MET A 391 -5.40 -5.80 8.81
C MET A 391 -4.35 -6.84 9.17
N GLN A 392 -4.34 -8.01 8.52
CA GLN A 392 -3.22 -8.94 8.63
C GLN A 392 -1.94 -8.27 8.17
N ARG A 393 -1.95 -7.68 6.97
CA ARG A 393 -0.77 -7.11 6.32
C ARG A 393 -0.15 -5.96 7.10
N ILE A 394 -0.93 -4.94 7.46
CA ILE A 394 -0.37 -3.72 8.07
C ILE A 394 0.13 -3.97 9.50
N GLN A 395 -0.50 -4.90 10.23
CA GLN A 395 0.00 -5.32 11.53
C GLN A 395 1.28 -6.14 11.39
N ALA A 396 1.36 -7.03 10.41
CA ALA A 396 2.59 -7.76 10.11
C ALA A 396 3.74 -6.78 9.76
N LEU A 397 3.49 -5.81 8.88
CA LEU A 397 4.46 -4.76 8.54
C LEU A 397 4.94 -3.98 9.78
N LEU A 398 4.02 -3.51 10.63
CA LEU A 398 4.38 -2.72 11.81
C LEU A 398 5.14 -3.54 12.86
N SER A 399 4.87 -4.84 12.96
CA SER A 399 5.46 -5.73 13.97
C SER A 399 7.00 -5.82 13.90
N LYS A 400 7.60 -5.48 12.75
CA LYS A 400 9.06 -5.40 12.58
C LYS A 400 9.69 -4.30 13.45
N TYR A 401 8.90 -3.33 13.89
CA TYR A 401 9.40 -2.08 14.47
C TYR A 401 8.76 -1.71 15.82
N LYS A 402 7.68 -2.37 16.23
CA LYS A 402 6.89 -2.01 17.42
C LYS A 402 6.43 -3.20 18.24
#